data_AF-A0AAP2G4I9-F1
#
_entry.id   AF-A0AAP2G4I9-F1
#
_cell.length_a   1.000
_cell.length_b   1.000
_cell.length_c   1.000
_cell.angle_alpha   90.00
_cell.angle_beta   90.00
_cell.angle_gamma   90.00
#
_symmetry.space_group_name_H-M   'P 1'
#
loop_
_entity.id
_entity.type
_entity.pdbx_description
1 polymer ?
#
loop_
_entity_poly.entity_id
_entity_poly.type
_entity_poly.pdbx_seq_one_letter_code
_entity_poly.pdbx_strand_id
1 'polypeptide(L)'
;MGLEFRSADERATSLAGDLAAQLTRAGFDGASLRDVPILRKSDLGARQKADPPFGGLVKGPVDLVFQSPGPLYEPGMVSADWWRFARFLRACGIGAGDIVQNCFGYHLTPAGSMFENGARAVGAAVLPAGTGQTELQVRAAAHLGCTAYAGTPDYLMVLLEKADELGLSLGITKAAVSGGALFASLREAYAARGVRCLQCYATADLGNIAYESAPDSGLIVDEGVIVEIVTPGTGDAVPEGEVGEVVVTTLNPDYPLLRFATGDLSAVLPGQSDCGRTNMRIKGWMGRADQTAKIKGMFVRPEQVADFVARNGAVERARVVVTREGEQDAMRVLVEATGDAGGLEASVAEVLKLRGTVEVVAPGSLPRDGVVIEDQRAYD
;
A
#
# COMPACT_ATOMS: atom_id res chain seq x y z
N MET A 1 20.03 8.72 12.54
CA MET A 1 18.78 8.01 12.89
C MET A 1 19.15 6.67 13.53
N GLY A 2 18.94 6.53 14.83
CA GLY A 2 19.33 5.33 15.60
C GLY A 2 18.33 4.18 15.42
N LEU A 3 18.71 3.00 15.90
CA LEU A 3 17.76 1.91 16.14
C LEU A 3 16.64 2.44 17.06
N GLU A 4 15.41 1.98 16.85
CA GLU A 4 14.30 2.30 17.73
C GLU A 4 14.48 1.48 19.02
N PHE A 5 14.76 2.16 20.13
CA PHE A 5 15.06 1.53 21.43
C PHE A 5 13.90 1.64 22.42
N ARG A 6 12.82 2.36 22.08
CA ARG A 6 11.64 2.43 22.93
C ARG A 6 11.00 1.06 23.05
N SER A 7 10.50 0.76 24.25
CA SER A 7 9.62 -0.37 24.54
C SER A 7 8.31 -0.27 23.73
N ALA A 8 7.48 -1.33 23.78
CA ALA A 8 6.15 -1.29 23.17
C ALA A 8 5.27 -0.19 23.79
N ASP A 9 5.30 -0.04 25.11
CA ASP A 9 4.47 0.93 25.85
C ASP A 9 4.90 2.38 25.60
N GLU A 10 6.20 2.65 25.58
CA GLU A 10 6.73 3.99 25.26
C GLU A 10 6.37 4.41 23.83
N ARG A 11 6.36 3.45 22.89
CA ARG A 11 5.94 3.71 21.50
C ARG A 11 4.46 3.98 21.41
N ALA A 12 3.63 3.17 22.07
CA ALA A 12 2.18 3.38 22.10
C ALA A 12 1.83 4.76 22.67
N THR A 13 2.53 5.17 23.73
CA THR A 13 2.37 6.50 24.34
C THR A 13 2.76 7.63 23.39
N SER A 14 3.90 7.49 22.69
CA SER A 14 4.32 8.48 21.67
C SER A 14 3.32 8.58 20.53
N LEU A 15 2.90 7.44 19.97
CA LEU A 15 1.93 7.38 18.88
C LEU A 15 0.60 8.03 19.26
N ALA A 16 0.15 7.83 20.50
CA ALA A 16 -1.08 8.46 21.00
C ALA A 16 -0.98 10.00 21.03
N GLY A 17 0.17 10.54 21.47
CA GLY A 17 0.44 11.98 21.46
C GLY A 17 0.50 12.55 20.04
N ASP A 18 1.23 11.90 19.15
CA ASP A 18 1.37 12.30 17.75
C ASP A 18 0.02 12.24 17.01
N LEU A 19 -0.75 11.18 17.24
CA LEU A 19 -2.09 11.03 16.67
C LEU A 19 -3.04 12.14 17.14
N ALA A 20 -3.07 12.47 18.44
CA ALA A 20 -3.92 13.54 18.95
C ALA A 20 -3.59 14.89 18.30
N ALA A 21 -2.31 15.19 18.11
CA ALA A 21 -1.87 16.38 17.39
C ALA A 21 -2.31 16.35 15.91
N GLN A 22 -2.30 15.18 15.27
CA GLN A 22 -2.74 15.04 13.88
C GLN A 22 -4.24 15.18 13.70
N LEU A 23 -5.03 14.58 14.58
CA LEU A 23 -6.48 14.76 14.61
C LEU A 23 -6.84 16.24 14.73
N THR A 24 -6.17 16.95 15.63
CA THR A 24 -6.32 18.41 15.81
C THR A 24 -6.00 19.18 14.52
N ARG A 25 -4.88 18.88 13.86
CA ARG A 25 -4.48 19.54 12.60
C ARG A 25 -5.51 19.38 11.48
N ALA A 26 -6.13 18.19 11.43
CA ALA A 26 -7.15 17.82 10.45
C ALA A 26 -8.58 18.26 10.85
N GLY A 27 -8.77 18.90 12.00
CA GLY A 27 -10.07 19.42 12.45
C GLY A 27 -10.95 18.39 13.17
N PHE A 28 -10.38 17.31 13.70
CA PHE A 28 -11.06 16.27 14.48
C PHE A 28 -10.70 16.39 15.98
N ASP A 29 -10.81 17.60 16.54
CA ASP A 29 -10.45 17.88 17.93
C ASP A 29 -11.24 16.99 18.92
N GLY A 30 -10.52 16.28 19.78
CA GLY A 30 -11.11 15.40 20.80
C GLY A 30 -11.78 14.12 20.28
N ALA A 31 -11.70 13.86 18.97
CA ALA A 31 -12.19 12.62 18.38
C ALA A 31 -11.24 11.44 18.62
N SER A 32 -11.76 10.23 18.55
CA SER A 32 -10.94 9.03 18.34
C SER A 32 -10.64 8.86 16.85
N LEU A 33 -9.56 8.13 16.51
CA LEU A 33 -9.29 7.78 15.13
C LEU A 33 -10.48 7.04 14.49
N ARG A 34 -11.20 6.20 15.25
CA ARG A 34 -12.37 5.46 14.75
C ARG A 34 -13.53 6.36 14.32
N ASP A 35 -13.61 7.59 14.84
CA ASP A 35 -14.65 8.56 14.50
C ASP A 35 -14.33 9.28 13.18
N VAL A 36 -13.09 9.18 12.69
CA VAL A 36 -12.67 9.76 11.42
C VAL A 36 -13.18 8.87 10.28
N PRO A 37 -13.90 9.43 9.28
CA PRO A 37 -14.30 8.67 8.11
C PRO A 37 -13.07 8.28 7.29
N ILE A 38 -13.13 7.12 6.64
CA ILE A 38 -12.08 6.73 5.70
C ILE A 38 -12.03 7.72 4.54
N LEU A 39 -10.82 8.19 4.24
CA LEU A 39 -10.54 9.03 3.10
C LEU A 39 -10.15 8.13 1.92
N ARG A 40 -11.03 8.02 0.91
CA ARG A 40 -10.71 7.29 -0.32
C ARG A 40 -10.02 8.19 -1.34
N LYS A 41 -9.27 7.60 -2.26
CA LYS A 41 -8.61 8.33 -3.37
C LYS A 41 -9.58 9.18 -4.20
N SER A 42 -10.79 8.68 -4.43
CA SER A 42 -11.85 9.43 -5.13
C SER A 42 -12.23 10.71 -4.39
N ASP A 43 -12.32 10.64 -3.06
CA ASP A 43 -12.68 11.79 -2.22
C ASP A 43 -11.55 12.80 -2.16
N LEU A 44 -10.30 12.33 -2.10
CA LEU A 44 -9.12 13.19 -2.18
C LEU A 44 -9.09 13.97 -3.50
N GLY A 45 -9.34 13.31 -4.64
CA GLY A 45 -9.40 13.98 -5.94
C GLY A 45 -10.54 15.00 -6.02
N ALA A 46 -11.71 14.68 -5.47
CA ALA A 46 -12.83 15.62 -5.37
C ALA A 46 -12.49 16.85 -4.50
N ARG A 47 -11.82 16.62 -3.36
CA ARG A 47 -11.33 17.70 -2.47
C ARG A 47 -10.32 18.60 -3.17
N GLN A 48 -9.31 18.04 -3.83
CA GLN A 48 -8.30 18.83 -4.56
C GLN A 48 -8.89 19.65 -5.70
N LYS A 49 -9.93 19.13 -6.36
CA LYS A 49 -10.66 19.89 -7.38
C LYS A 49 -11.46 21.06 -6.78
N ALA A 50 -12.03 20.86 -5.60
CA ALA A 50 -12.82 21.88 -4.91
C ALA A 50 -11.94 22.96 -4.26
N ASP A 51 -10.79 22.58 -3.71
CA ASP A 51 -9.83 23.48 -3.05
C ASP A 51 -8.37 23.16 -3.47
N PRO A 52 -7.93 23.64 -4.66
CA PRO A 52 -6.60 23.35 -5.18
C PRO A 52 -5.45 23.97 -4.35
N PRO A 53 -4.25 23.38 -4.36
CA PRO A 53 -3.89 22.15 -5.07
C PRO A 53 -4.07 20.87 -4.23
N PHE A 54 -4.12 20.97 -2.90
CA PHE A 54 -4.07 19.82 -1.98
C PHE A 54 -5.36 19.57 -1.18
N GLY A 55 -6.48 20.18 -1.57
CA GLY A 55 -7.79 19.95 -0.95
C GLY A 55 -7.87 20.47 0.49
N GLY A 56 -7.17 21.57 0.79
CA GLY A 56 -7.10 22.16 2.13
C GLY A 56 -6.27 21.38 3.16
N LEU A 57 -5.62 20.27 2.75
CA LEU A 57 -4.86 19.41 3.66
C LEU A 57 -3.48 19.99 4.04
N VAL A 58 -2.87 20.77 3.15
CA VAL A 58 -1.55 21.36 3.36
C VAL A 58 -1.70 22.84 3.69
N LYS A 59 -1.23 23.26 4.87
CA LYS A 59 -1.37 24.64 5.38
C LYS A 59 -0.12 25.51 5.19
N GLY A 60 1.02 24.91 4.84
CA GLY A 60 2.33 25.56 4.78
C GLY A 60 2.99 25.47 3.39
N PRO A 61 4.21 26.02 3.25
CA PRO A 61 4.98 25.87 2.02
C PRO A 61 5.36 24.40 1.78
N VAL A 62 5.49 24.04 0.50
CA VAL A 62 6.01 22.74 0.05
C VAL A 62 7.23 22.97 -0.83
N ASP A 63 8.20 22.06 -0.77
CA ASP A 63 9.40 22.16 -1.60
C ASP A 63 9.18 21.59 -3.02
N LEU A 64 8.33 20.56 -3.12
CA LEU A 64 8.03 19.83 -4.34
C LEU A 64 6.52 19.57 -4.46
N VAL A 65 6.03 19.53 -5.70
CA VAL A 65 4.65 19.13 -6.03
C VAL A 65 4.72 18.04 -7.08
N PHE A 66 4.09 16.91 -6.78
CA PHE A 66 4.01 15.76 -7.67
C PHE A 66 2.59 15.61 -8.21
N GLN A 67 2.45 14.81 -9.27
CA GLN A 67 1.18 14.41 -9.82
C GLN A 67 1.20 12.92 -10.19
N SER A 68 0.42 12.12 -9.48
CA SER A 68 0.12 10.75 -9.87
C SER A 68 -0.99 10.66 -10.92
N PRO A 69 -1.09 9.54 -11.65
CA PRO A 69 -2.24 9.26 -12.53
C PRO A 69 -3.58 9.43 -11.78
N GLY A 70 -4.59 9.98 -12.43
CA GLY A 70 -5.87 10.30 -11.78
C GLY A 70 -5.96 11.76 -11.30
N PRO A 71 -5.31 12.67 -12.03
CA PRO A 71 -4.67 13.92 -11.56
C PRO A 71 -4.76 14.20 -10.05
N LEU A 72 -4.10 13.36 -9.23
CA LEU A 72 -3.91 13.61 -7.80
C LEU A 72 -2.57 14.31 -7.59
N TYR A 73 -2.55 15.36 -6.78
CA TYR A 73 -1.34 16.10 -6.44
C TYR A 73 -0.84 15.73 -5.04
N GLU A 74 0.46 15.45 -4.92
CA GLU A 74 1.10 15.14 -3.65
C GLU A 74 2.15 16.20 -3.29
N PRO A 75 2.18 16.70 -2.04
CA PRO A 75 3.25 17.57 -1.57
C PRO A 75 4.51 16.76 -1.29
N GLY A 76 5.68 17.41 -1.38
CA GLY A 76 6.95 16.84 -0.93
C GLY A 76 7.83 17.89 -0.27
N MET A 77 8.56 17.45 0.76
CA MET A 77 9.59 18.26 1.43
C MET A 77 10.97 17.65 1.25
N VAL A 78 12.00 18.49 1.27
CA VAL A 78 13.42 18.06 1.18
C VAL A 78 14.07 17.88 2.56
N SER A 79 13.35 18.14 3.65
CA SER A 79 13.82 17.85 5.00
C SER A 79 14.25 16.38 5.12
N ALA A 80 15.27 16.14 5.92
CA ALA A 80 15.90 14.82 6.03
C ALA A 80 14.87 13.74 6.41
N ASP A 81 14.79 12.69 5.59
CA ASP A 81 13.92 11.53 5.75
C ASP A 81 12.41 11.83 5.89
N TRP A 82 11.92 12.88 5.25
CA TRP A 82 10.50 13.25 5.26
C TRP A 82 9.58 12.12 4.77
N TRP A 83 10.04 11.33 3.80
CA TRP A 83 9.30 10.20 3.25
C TRP A 83 9.48 8.88 4.04
N ARG A 84 10.32 8.89 5.08
CA ARG A 84 10.57 7.77 6.02
C ARG A 84 11.19 6.52 5.39
N PHE A 85 12.11 6.71 4.44
CA PHE A 85 12.80 5.62 3.75
C PHE A 85 14.11 5.21 4.42
N ALA A 86 14.71 6.05 5.28
CA ALA A 86 16.03 5.81 5.81
C ALA A 86 16.13 4.50 6.62
N ARG A 87 15.08 4.15 7.39
CA ARG A 87 15.06 2.89 8.15
C ARG A 87 15.04 1.67 7.25
N PHE A 88 14.24 1.70 6.18
CA PHE A 88 14.21 0.63 5.19
C PHE A 88 15.56 0.49 4.50
N LEU A 89 16.16 1.59 4.04
CA LEU A 89 17.48 1.55 3.39
C LEU A 89 18.57 1.03 4.33
N ARG A 90 18.54 1.40 5.61
CA ARG A 90 19.40 0.80 6.65
C ARG A 90 19.18 -0.71 6.79
N ALA A 91 17.94 -1.19 6.72
CA ALA A 91 17.63 -2.63 6.78
C ALA A 91 18.21 -3.39 5.57
N CYS A 92 18.24 -2.75 4.39
CA CYS A 92 18.96 -3.24 3.21
C CYS A 92 20.49 -3.23 3.38
N GLY A 93 21.01 -2.62 4.45
CA GLY A 93 22.44 -2.42 4.68
C GLY A 93 23.03 -1.23 3.93
N ILE A 94 22.19 -0.30 3.44
CA ILE A 94 22.61 0.90 2.71
C ILE A 94 22.97 2.01 3.71
N GLY A 95 24.09 2.69 3.48
CA GLY A 95 24.52 3.80 4.31
C GLY A 95 25.70 4.60 3.77
N ALA A 96 26.45 5.20 4.69
CA ALA A 96 27.64 5.97 4.35
C ALA A 96 28.67 5.07 3.65
N GLY A 97 29.06 5.46 2.44
CA GLY A 97 29.97 4.69 1.58
C GLY A 97 29.28 3.94 0.44
N ASP A 98 27.95 3.87 0.42
CA ASP A 98 27.21 3.33 -0.72
C ASP A 98 26.94 4.40 -1.79
N ILE A 99 26.94 3.96 -3.05
CA ILE A 99 26.41 4.72 -4.19
C ILE A 99 25.18 3.97 -4.68
N VAL A 100 24.01 4.57 -4.48
CA VAL A 100 22.71 4.00 -4.85
C VAL A 100 22.37 4.42 -6.28
N GLN A 101 22.27 3.47 -7.19
CA GLN A 101 21.63 3.69 -8.49
C GLN A 101 20.12 3.69 -8.29
N ASN A 102 19.51 4.88 -8.33
CA ASN A 102 18.07 5.06 -8.17
C ASN A 102 17.39 5.08 -9.54
N CYS A 103 16.68 4.01 -9.84
CA CYS A 103 15.98 3.77 -11.11
C CYS A 103 14.48 4.07 -11.04
N PHE A 104 13.98 4.69 -9.97
CA PHE A 104 12.64 5.26 -9.97
C PHE A 104 12.59 6.55 -10.81
N GLY A 105 11.44 6.86 -11.39
CA GLY A 105 11.23 8.10 -12.15
C GLY A 105 11.40 9.35 -11.28
N TYR A 106 12.08 10.37 -11.84
CA TYR A 106 12.33 11.69 -11.23
C TYR A 106 11.46 12.80 -11.86
N HIS A 107 10.36 12.41 -12.50
CA HIS A 107 9.44 13.32 -13.17
C HIS A 107 8.21 13.60 -12.28
N LEU A 108 7.00 13.53 -12.86
CA LEU A 108 5.74 13.82 -12.17
C LEU A 108 5.45 13.00 -10.91
N THR A 109 5.95 11.77 -10.77
CA THR A 109 5.64 10.92 -9.60
C THR A 109 6.76 10.96 -8.56
N PRO A 110 6.45 10.85 -7.26
CA PRO A 110 7.42 11.15 -6.20
C PRO A 110 8.49 10.07 -5.96
N ALA A 111 8.36 8.86 -6.52
CA ALA A 111 9.16 7.70 -6.14
C ALA A 111 10.69 7.94 -6.20
N GLY A 112 11.21 8.60 -7.25
CA GLY A 112 12.63 8.95 -7.34
C GLY A 112 13.06 9.85 -6.19
N SER A 113 12.29 10.91 -5.92
CA SER A 113 12.55 11.86 -4.83
C SER A 113 12.41 11.22 -3.45
N MET A 114 11.47 10.30 -3.26
CA MET A 114 11.25 9.58 -2.00
C MET A 114 12.48 8.73 -1.62
N PHE A 115 12.96 7.92 -2.56
CA PHE A 115 14.13 7.08 -2.32
C PHE A 115 15.41 7.89 -2.20
N GLU A 116 15.56 8.97 -2.98
CA GLU A 116 16.69 9.89 -2.86
C GLU A 116 16.72 10.56 -1.48
N ASN A 117 15.59 11.05 -1.00
CA ASN A 117 15.46 11.68 0.32
C ASN A 117 15.90 10.71 1.45
N GLY A 118 15.46 9.45 1.39
CA GLY A 118 15.91 8.41 2.32
C GLY A 118 17.39 8.06 2.18
N ALA A 119 17.89 7.92 0.94
CA ALA A 119 19.28 7.55 0.67
C ALA A 119 20.25 8.61 1.21
N ARG A 120 19.94 9.89 1.00
CA ARG A 120 20.68 11.02 1.56
C ARG A 120 20.64 11.01 3.09
N ALA A 121 19.49 10.70 3.69
CA ALA A 121 19.35 10.64 5.14
C ALA A 121 20.17 9.51 5.80
N VAL A 122 20.46 8.42 5.08
CA VAL A 122 21.38 7.36 5.54
C VAL A 122 22.86 7.62 5.22
N GLY A 123 23.15 8.72 4.52
CA GLY A 123 24.49 9.14 4.13
C GLY A 123 25.02 8.51 2.84
N ALA A 124 24.17 7.85 2.06
CA ALA A 124 24.55 7.28 0.77
C ALA A 124 24.58 8.37 -0.32
N ALA A 125 25.48 8.21 -1.30
CA ALA A 125 25.43 8.97 -2.54
C ALA A 125 24.35 8.36 -3.46
N VAL A 126 23.77 9.19 -4.33
CA VAL A 126 22.72 8.77 -5.27
C VAL A 126 23.17 9.08 -6.69
N LEU A 127 23.10 8.06 -7.56
CA LEU A 127 23.06 8.22 -9.01
C LEU A 127 21.58 8.24 -9.41
N PRO A 128 21.00 9.42 -9.74
CA PRO A 128 19.59 9.55 -10.10
C PRO A 128 19.36 9.07 -11.54
N ALA A 129 19.45 7.76 -11.75
CA ALA A 129 19.48 7.15 -13.07
C ALA A 129 18.12 7.22 -13.79
N GLY A 130 17.02 7.22 -13.02
CA GLY A 130 15.68 7.23 -13.59
C GLY A 130 15.36 5.95 -14.36
N THR A 131 14.39 6.03 -15.27
CA THR A 131 13.94 4.89 -16.07
C THR A 131 14.57 4.88 -17.47
N GLY A 132 14.70 3.70 -18.08
CA GLY A 132 15.14 3.54 -19.47
C GLY A 132 16.63 3.82 -19.71
N GLN A 133 17.04 3.87 -20.97
CA GLN A 133 18.45 4.01 -21.38
C GLN A 133 19.38 2.98 -20.70
N THR A 134 18.93 1.73 -20.61
CA THR A 134 19.57 0.66 -19.81
C THR A 134 21.07 0.51 -20.09
N GLU A 135 21.52 0.52 -21.35
CA GLU A 135 22.95 0.42 -21.66
C GLU A 135 23.77 1.59 -21.07
N LEU A 136 23.27 2.83 -21.20
CA LEU A 136 23.92 4.01 -20.61
C LEU A 136 23.99 3.89 -19.09
N GLN A 137 22.88 3.48 -18.47
CA GLN A 137 22.82 3.29 -17.01
C GLN A 137 23.83 2.25 -16.53
N VAL A 138 23.91 1.09 -17.20
CA VAL A 138 24.86 0.02 -16.83
C VAL A 138 26.31 0.49 -16.96
N ARG A 139 26.65 1.20 -18.04
CA ARG A 139 27.99 1.77 -18.22
C ARG A 139 28.32 2.77 -17.12
N ALA A 140 27.38 3.66 -16.79
CA ALA A 140 27.55 4.64 -15.72
C ALA A 140 27.70 3.96 -14.36
N ALA A 141 26.86 2.97 -14.05
CA ALA A 141 26.89 2.24 -12.80
C ALA A 141 28.20 1.47 -12.59
N ALA A 142 28.70 0.81 -13.64
CA ALA A 142 30.00 0.14 -13.63
C ALA A 142 31.15 1.14 -13.43
N HIS A 143 31.13 2.27 -14.15
CA HIS A 143 32.19 3.28 -14.06
C HIS A 143 32.23 3.98 -12.70
N LEU A 144 31.06 4.32 -12.15
CA LEU A 144 30.93 5.00 -10.85
C LEU A 144 31.10 4.05 -9.67
N GLY A 145 31.06 2.73 -9.90
CA GLY A 145 31.14 1.73 -8.83
C GLY A 145 29.89 1.71 -7.95
N CYS A 146 28.69 1.74 -8.54
CA CYS A 146 27.44 1.65 -7.78
C CYS A 146 27.39 0.36 -6.95
N THR A 147 27.04 0.50 -5.67
CA THR A 147 27.03 -0.61 -4.68
C THR A 147 25.62 -1.07 -4.32
N ALA A 148 24.62 -0.25 -4.62
CA ALA A 148 23.23 -0.51 -4.27
C ALA A 148 22.27 -0.08 -5.39
N TYR A 149 21.11 -0.73 -5.44
CA TYR A 149 20.00 -0.45 -6.34
C TYR A 149 18.77 0.02 -5.56
N ALA A 150 18.06 1.00 -6.11
CA ALA A 150 16.70 1.35 -5.73
C ALA A 150 15.81 1.41 -6.97
N GLY A 151 14.67 0.72 -6.98
CA GLY A 151 13.76 0.71 -8.14
C GLY A 151 12.67 -0.36 -8.04
N THR A 152 12.00 -0.65 -9.15
CA THR A 152 11.06 -1.78 -9.20
C THR A 152 11.80 -3.10 -9.12
N PRO A 153 11.19 -4.18 -8.58
CA PRO A 153 11.85 -5.47 -8.46
C PRO A 153 12.43 -5.95 -9.79
N ASP A 154 11.60 -6.03 -10.83
CA ASP A 154 11.93 -6.60 -12.14
C ASP A 154 13.06 -5.89 -12.89
N TYR A 155 13.14 -4.55 -12.79
CA TYR A 155 14.08 -3.77 -13.59
C TYR A 155 15.56 -4.00 -13.20
N LEU A 156 15.83 -4.42 -11.96
CA LEU A 156 17.19 -4.81 -11.58
C LEU A 156 17.70 -6.00 -12.41
N MET A 157 16.85 -6.96 -12.74
CA MET A 157 17.28 -8.09 -13.56
C MET A 157 17.68 -7.63 -14.96
N VAL A 158 16.90 -6.71 -15.54
CA VAL A 158 17.19 -6.11 -16.85
C VAL A 158 18.56 -5.41 -16.86
N LEU A 159 18.92 -4.72 -15.78
CA LEU A 159 20.24 -4.09 -15.64
C LEU A 159 21.38 -5.11 -15.53
N LEU A 160 21.17 -6.18 -14.75
CA LEU A 160 22.17 -7.23 -14.55
C LEU A 160 22.42 -8.04 -15.84
N GLU A 161 21.36 -8.42 -16.56
CA GLU A 161 21.47 -9.10 -17.86
C GLU A 161 22.13 -8.20 -18.91
N LYS A 162 21.79 -6.91 -18.93
CA LYS A 162 22.45 -5.95 -19.82
C LYS A 162 23.94 -5.79 -19.49
N ALA A 163 24.32 -5.87 -18.21
CA ALA A 163 25.73 -5.87 -17.82
C ALA A 163 26.47 -7.10 -18.35
N ASP A 164 25.87 -8.28 -18.24
CA ASP A 164 26.41 -9.53 -18.79
C ASP A 164 26.63 -9.41 -20.32
N GLU A 165 25.63 -8.90 -21.05
CA GLU A 165 25.72 -8.68 -22.50
C GLU A 165 26.84 -7.72 -22.91
N LEU A 166 27.09 -6.68 -22.09
CA LEU A 166 28.13 -5.69 -22.33
C LEU A 166 29.52 -6.13 -21.82
N GLY A 167 29.63 -7.29 -21.18
CA GLY A 167 30.84 -7.76 -20.53
C GLY A 167 31.29 -6.87 -19.36
N LEU A 168 30.34 -6.23 -18.68
CA LEU A 168 30.57 -5.34 -17.54
C LEU A 168 30.16 -6.03 -16.23
N SER A 169 30.89 -5.76 -15.16
CA SER A 169 30.51 -6.19 -13.81
C SER A 169 29.96 -5.00 -13.02
N LEU A 170 28.82 -5.20 -12.35
CA LEU A 170 28.24 -4.22 -11.45
C LEU A 170 28.59 -4.57 -10.00
N GLY A 171 29.00 -3.58 -9.21
CA GLY A 171 29.31 -3.73 -7.78
C GLY A 171 28.08 -3.80 -6.86
N ILE A 172 26.88 -3.95 -7.43
CA ILE A 172 25.61 -3.93 -6.70
C ILE A 172 25.50 -5.21 -5.86
N THR A 173 25.35 -5.06 -4.55
CA THR A 173 25.17 -6.18 -3.61
C THR A 173 23.92 -6.01 -2.74
N LYS A 174 23.25 -4.87 -2.83
CA LYS A 174 22.10 -4.48 -2.02
C LYS A 174 21.02 -3.92 -2.94
N ALA A 175 19.78 -4.36 -2.79
CA ALA A 175 18.65 -3.87 -3.55
C ALA A 175 17.49 -3.51 -2.62
N ALA A 176 17.01 -2.27 -2.75
CA ALA A 176 15.83 -1.76 -2.07
C ALA A 176 14.71 -1.57 -3.09
N VAL A 177 13.68 -2.42 -3.05
CA VAL A 177 12.66 -2.46 -4.10
C VAL A 177 11.26 -2.08 -3.61
N SER A 178 10.47 -1.47 -4.49
CA SER A 178 9.06 -1.14 -4.26
C SER A 178 8.32 -0.90 -5.58
N GLY A 179 7.03 -0.59 -5.54
CA GLY A 179 6.23 -0.25 -6.73
C GLY A 179 5.87 -1.43 -7.63
N GLY A 180 6.18 -2.67 -7.22
CA GLY A 180 5.81 -3.91 -7.90
C GLY A 180 5.95 -5.11 -6.97
N ALA A 181 5.40 -6.26 -7.35
CA ALA A 181 5.50 -7.49 -6.58
C ALA A 181 6.93 -8.08 -6.68
N LEU A 182 7.50 -8.48 -5.53
CA LEU A 182 8.77 -9.21 -5.47
C LEU A 182 8.46 -10.71 -5.31
N PHE A 183 8.55 -11.47 -6.40
CA PHE A 183 8.33 -12.91 -6.37
C PHE A 183 9.55 -13.64 -5.77
N ALA A 184 9.31 -14.77 -5.10
CA ALA A 184 10.36 -15.59 -4.49
C ALA A 184 11.45 -15.99 -5.51
N SER A 185 11.05 -16.41 -6.71
CA SER A 185 11.98 -16.79 -7.80
C SER A 185 12.90 -15.64 -8.22
N LEU A 186 12.37 -14.42 -8.27
CA LEU A 186 13.16 -13.24 -8.61
C LEU A 186 14.16 -12.91 -7.50
N ARG A 187 13.74 -13.05 -6.23
CA ARG A 187 14.62 -12.87 -5.07
C ARG A 187 15.74 -13.91 -5.04
N GLU A 188 15.43 -15.17 -5.32
CA GLU A 188 16.42 -16.26 -5.43
C GLU A 188 17.44 -15.98 -6.53
N ALA A 189 16.99 -15.48 -7.69
CA ALA A 189 17.89 -15.10 -8.79
C ALA A 189 18.84 -13.95 -8.39
N TYR A 190 18.38 -12.98 -7.61
CA TYR A 190 19.25 -11.93 -7.04
C TYR A 190 20.25 -12.50 -6.03
N ALA A 191 19.80 -13.36 -5.13
CA ALA A 191 20.67 -13.99 -4.14
C ALA A 191 21.78 -14.83 -4.81
N ALA A 192 21.46 -15.56 -5.89
CA ALA A 192 22.42 -16.32 -6.69
C ALA A 192 23.50 -15.42 -7.34
N ARG A 193 23.17 -14.15 -7.60
CA ARG A 193 24.11 -13.12 -8.08
C ARG A 193 24.78 -12.33 -6.94
N GLY A 194 24.60 -12.74 -5.68
CA GLY A 194 25.19 -12.06 -4.51
C GLY A 194 24.48 -10.76 -4.12
N VAL A 195 23.26 -10.53 -4.61
CA VAL A 195 22.47 -9.33 -4.30
C VAL A 195 21.43 -9.65 -3.24
N ARG A 196 21.54 -9.00 -2.07
CA ARG A 196 20.48 -9.01 -1.06
C ARG A 196 19.38 -8.03 -1.45
N CYS A 197 18.21 -8.55 -1.80
CA CYS A 197 17.04 -7.77 -2.19
C CYS A 197 15.98 -7.78 -1.09
N LEU A 198 15.54 -6.59 -0.64
CA LEU A 198 14.46 -6.39 0.32
C LEU A 198 13.41 -5.43 -0.24
N GLN A 199 12.15 -5.62 0.16
CA GLN A 199 11.00 -4.85 -0.31
C GLN A 199 10.43 -3.92 0.76
N CYS A 200 9.90 -2.77 0.34
CA CYS A 200 8.99 -1.96 1.13
C CYS A 200 7.64 -1.74 0.44
N TYR A 201 6.62 -1.49 1.26
CA TYR A 201 5.30 -1.05 0.84
C TYR A 201 5.19 0.46 1.06
N ALA A 202 4.90 1.19 -0.01
CA ALA A 202 4.84 2.63 -0.03
C ALA A 202 3.81 3.11 -1.07
N THR A 203 3.31 4.32 -0.89
CA THR A 203 2.47 5.01 -1.88
C THR A 203 2.97 6.43 -2.10
N ALA A 204 2.59 7.05 -3.22
CA ALA A 204 2.93 8.44 -3.51
C ALA A 204 2.40 9.40 -2.45
N ASP A 205 1.20 9.14 -1.91
CA ASP A 205 0.55 9.97 -0.91
C ASP A 205 1.21 9.85 0.48
N LEU A 206 1.54 8.62 0.87
CA LEU A 206 1.91 8.32 2.25
C LEU A 206 3.42 8.26 2.47
N GLY A 207 4.23 8.01 1.45
CA GLY A 207 5.63 7.64 1.65
C GLY A 207 5.78 6.16 2.03
N ASN A 208 6.82 5.84 2.81
CA ASN A 208 7.04 4.49 3.33
C ASN A 208 5.97 4.14 4.39
N ILE A 209 5.35 2.97 4.25
CA ILE A 209 4.31 2.46 5.17
C ILE A 209 4.85 1.29 5.98
N ALA A 210 5.49 0.32 5.31
CA ALA A 210 6.05 -0.85 5.95
C ALA A 210 7.21 -1.45 5.14
N TYR A 211 8.13 -2.17 5.77
CA TYR A 211 9.32 -2.68 5.10
C TYR A 211 9.87 -3.99 5.67
N GLU A 212 10.57 -4.76 4.84
CA GLU A 212 11.28 -5.96 5.28
C GLU A 212 12.56 -5.63 6.07
N SER A 213 12.80 -6.35 7.16
CA SER A 213 14.11 -6.36 7.83
C SER A 213 15.03 -7.48 7.35
N ALA A 214 14.43 -8.58 6.90
CA ALA A 214 15.08 -9.74 6.33
C ALA A 214 14.19 -10.29 5.20
N PRO A 215 14.74 -11.07 4.25
CA PRO A 215 13.93 -11.71 3.22
C PRO A 215 12.76 -12.47 3.82
N ASP A 216 11.56 -12.22 3.31
CA ASP A 216 10.34 -12.98 3.63
C ASP A 216 9.92 -12.91 5.12
N SER A 217 10.40 -11.91 5.86
CA SER A 217 10.10 -11.71 7.29
C SER A 217 8.72 -11.06 7.57
N GLY A 218 7.96 -10.78 6.50
CA GLY A 218 6.86 -9.82 6.54
C GLY A 218 7.34 -8.37 6.59
N LEU A 219 6.41 -7.43 6.40
CA LEU A 219 6.69 -5.99 6.41
C LEU A 219 6.42 -5.39 7.79
N ILE A 220 7.43 -4.79 8.39
CA ILE A 220 7.36 -4.07 9.65
C ILE A 220 6.78 -2.67 9.38
N VAL A 221 5.69 -2.31 10.05
CA VAL A 221 5.05 -0.99 9.93
C VAL A 221 5.97 0.10 10.49
N ASP A 222 6.13 1.18 9.73
CA ASP A 222 6.96 2.34 10.09
C ASP A 222 6.38 3.12 11.29
N GLU A 223 7.23 3.72 12.12
CA GLU A 223 6.75 4.43 13.32
C GLU A 223 6.04 5.76 13.02
N GLY A 224 6.19 6.31 11.81
CA GLY A 224 5.53 7.54 11.38
C GLY A 224 4.13 7.32 10.80
N VAL A 225 3.58 6.11 10.90
CA VAL A 225 2.23 5.79 10.41
C VAL A 225 1.49 4.88 11.39
N ILE A 226 0.16 4.90 11.31
CA ILE A 226 -0.73 3.94 11.95
C ILE A 226 -1.45 3.18 10.84
N VAL A 227 -1.43 1.85 10.91
CA VAL A 227 -2.05 0.96 9.92
C VAL A 227 -3.24 0.26 10.57
N GLU A 228 -4.37 0.30 9.87
CA GLU A 228 -5.57 -0.50 10.13
C GLU A 228 -5.75 -1.48 8.96
N ILE A 229 -6.21 -2.71 9.26
CA ILE A 229 -6.71 -3.63 8.24
C ILE A 229 -8.23 -3.70 8.42
N VAL A 230 -8.98 -3.24 7.42
CA VAL A 230 -10.44 -3.09 7.51
C VAL A 230 -11.17 -3.91 6.46
N THR A 231 -12.44 -4.22 6.68
CA THR A 231 -13.27 -4.87 5.66
C THR A 231 -13.43 -3.91 4.45
N PRO A 232 -13.11 -4.33 3.22
CA PRO A 232 -13.20 -3.48 2.03
C PRO A 232 -14.57 -2.83 1.87
N GLY A 233 -14.60 -1.55 1.53
CA GLY A 233 -15.84 -0.77 1.41
C GLY A 233 -16.41 -0.25 2.74
N THR A 234 -15.93 -0.74 3.88
CA THR A 234 -16.33 -0.29 5.23
C THR A 234 -15.20 0.51 5.90
N GLY A 235 -15.34 0.81 7.20
CA GLY A 235 -14.22 1.19 8.08
C GLY A 235 -14.06 0.31 9.31
N ASP A 236 -14.62 -0.90 9.28
CA ASP A 236 -14.61 -1.85 10.39
C ASP A 236 -13.35 -2.71 10.34
N ALA A 237 -12.62 -2.76 11.46
CA ALA A 237 -11.40 -3.56 11.56
C ALA A 237 -11.70 -5.06 11.42
N VAL A 238 -10.85 -5.77 10.65
CA VAL A 238 -10.89 -7.23 10.62
C VAL A 238 -10.13 -7.80 11.82
N PRO A 239 -10.50 -8.99 12.32
CA PRO A 239 -9.68 -9.75 13.27
C PRO A 239 -8.24 -9.97 12.79
N GLU A 240 -7.30 -10.06 13.74
CA GLU A 240 -5.88 -10.25 13.42
C GLU A 240 -5.65 -11.51 12.58
N GLY A 241 -4.81 -11.39 11.56
CA GLY A 241 -4.50 -12.48 10.61
C GLY A 241 -5.45 -12.56 9.41
N GLU A 242 -6.61 -11.91 9.46
CA GLU A 242 -7.54 -11.85 8.33
C GLU A 242 -7.14 -10.83 7.28
N VAL A 243 -7.55 -11.09 6.04
CA VAL A 243 -7.25 -10.21 4.91
C VAL A 243 -8.29 -9.09 4.83
N GLY A 244 -7.84 -7.85 4.70
CA GLY A 244 -8.66 -6.68 4.50
C GLY A 244 -7.92 -5.55 3.79
N GLU A 245 -8.62 -4.44 3.55
CA GLU A 245 -8.08 -3.22 2.96
C GLU A 245 -7.12 -2.54 3.94
N VAL A 246 -5.95 -2.13 3.44
CA VAL A 246 -4.99 -1.34 4.22
C VAL A 246 -5.46 0.12 4.27
N VAL A 247 -5.70 0.60 5.47
CA VAL A 247 -6.02 1.99 5.77
C VAL A 247 -4.89 2.59 6.61
N VAL A 248 -4.39 3.75 6.21
CA VAL A 248 -3.20 4.34 6.82
C VAL A 248 -3.48 5.76 7.29
N THR A 249 -3.05 6.05 8.51
CA THR A 249 -2.97 7.40 9.05
C THR A 249 -1.50 7.81 9.13
N THR A 250 -1.12 8.86 8.42
CA THR A 250 0.25 9.39 8.48
C THR A 250 0.41 10.34 9.65
N LEU A 251 1.52 10.22 10.36
CA LEU A 251 1.92 11.13 11.44
C LEU A 251 2.79 12.28 10.92
N ASN A 252 2.65 12.62 9.63
CA ASN A 252 3.32 13.74 8.98
C ASN A 252 2.57 15.08 9.24
N PRO A 253 3.17 16.05 9.96
CA PRO A 253 2.50 17.31 10.30
C PRO A 253 2.22 18.21 9.09
N ASP A 254 2.91 18.00 7.98
CA ASP A 254 2.83 18.85 6.77
C ASP A 254 1.74 18.38 5.80
N TYR A 255 1.42 17.08 5.82
CA TYR A 255 0.40 16.46 4.97
C TYR A 255 -0.40 15.39 5.75
N PRO A 256 -1.40 15.82 6.56
CA PRO A 256 -2.10 14.98 7.54
C PRO A 256 -3.21 14.14 6.89
N LEU A 257 -2.83 13.09 6.16
CA LEU A 257 -3.77 12.09 5.66
C LEU A 257 -4.20 11.14 6.80
N LEU A 258 -5.46 11.27 7.23
CA LEU A 258 -6.07 10.40 8.23
C LEU A 258 -6.91 9.32 7.56
N ARG A 259 -6.79 8.08 8.03
CA ARG A 259 -7.51 6.89 7.54
C ARG A 259 -7.62 6.84 6.02
N PHE A 260 -6.50 7.06 5.35
CA PHE A 260 -6.42 7.01 3.90
C PHE A 260 -6.42 5.57 3.41
N ALA A 261 -7.44 5.21 2.62
CA ALA A 261 -7.56 3.89 2.02
C ALA A 261 -6.60 3.76 0.83
N THR A 262 -5.67 2.81 0.91
CA THR A 262 -4.66 2.63 -0.15
C THR A 262 -5.22 1.96 -1.40
N GLY A 263 -6.32 1.19 -1.23
CA GLY A 263 -6.90 0.32 -2.24
C GLY A 263 -6.19 -1.04 -2.37
N ASP A 264 -5.28 -1.38 -1.45
CA ASP A 264 -4.57 -2.65 -1.46
C ASP A 264 -5.02 -3.55 -0.30
N LEU A 265 -4.91 -4.87 -0.49
CA LEU A 265 -5.21 -5.86 0.54
C LEU A 265 -3.95 -6.31 1.28
N SER A 266 -4.08 -6.54 2.58
CA SER A 266 -3.06 -7.20 3.40
C SER A 266 -3.70 -7.87 4.62
N ALA A 267 -2.87 -8.46 5.48
CA ALA A 267 -3.27 -9.00 6.77
C ALA A 267 -2.18 -8.76 7.80
N VAL A 268 -2.57 -8.61 9.08
CA VAL A 268 -1.63 -8.56 10.19
C VAL A 268 -0.89 -9.89 10.32
N LEU A 269 0.43 -9.83 10.50
CA LEU A 269 1.27 -10.98 10.83
C LEU A 269 1.51 -11.03 12.34
N PRO A 270 1.24 -12.17 13.00
CA PRO A 270 1.43 -12.29 14.44
C PRO A 270 2.92 -12.33 14.81
N GLY A 271 3.23 -11.94 16.04
CA GLY A 271 4.57 -12.07 16.61
C GLY A 271 5.56 -10.95 16.22
N GLN A 272 6.64 -10.89 16.97
CA GLN A 272 7.72 -9.91 16.82
C GLN A 272 8.57 -10.20 15.58
N SER A 273 9.18 -9.16 14.99
CA SER A 273 10.18 -9.36 13.94
C SER A 273 11.43 -10.04 14.49
N ASP A 274 12.05 -10.92 13.70
CA ASP A 274 13.32 -11.57 14.01
C ASP A 274 14.47 -10.58 14.22
N CYS A 275 14.36 -9.35 13.69
CA CYS A 275 15.34 -8.30 13.96
C CYS A 275 15.16 -7.62 15.34
N GLY A 276 14.23 -8.11 16.17
CA GLY A 276 13.91 -7.57 17.49
C GLY A 276 12.96 -6.36 17.50
N ARG A 277 12.49 -5.88 16.34
CA ARG A 277 11.50 -4.78 16.31
C ARG A 277 10.13 -5.27 16.74
N THR A 278 9.46 -4.49 17.58
CA THR A 278 8.15 -4.80 18.17
C THR A 278 6.97 -4.16 17.42
N ASN A 279 7.22 -3.44 16.32
CA ASN A 279 6.14 -2.82 15.55
C ASN A 279 5.24 -3.92 14.97
N MET A 280 3.98 -3.57 14.69
CA MET A 280 3.08 -4.40 13.90
C MET A 280 3.77 -4.86 12.61
N ARG A 281 3.49 -6.09 12.20
CA ARG A 281 3.89 -6.62 10.90
C ARG A 281 2.66 -6.89 10.05
N ILE A 282 2.79 -6.72 8.74
CA ILE A 282 1.77 -7.09 7.76
C ILE A 282 2.38 -8.04 6.71
N LYS A 283 1.54 -8.86 6.07
CA LYS A 283 1.97 -9.81 5.02
C LYS A 283 2.56 -9.12 3.78
N GLY A 284 2.26 -7.84 3.58
CA GLY A 284 2.56 -7.12 2.34
C GLY A 284 1.37 -7.14 1.39
N TRP A 285 1.62 -6.86 0.11
CA TRP A 285 0.56 -6.75 -0.89
C TRP A 285 -0.06 -8.12 -1.20
N MET A 286 -1.38 -8.25 -1.02
CA MET A 286 -2.16 -9.47 -1.26
C MET A 286 -3.21 -9.30 -2.35
N GLY A 287 -3.15 -8.21 -3.12
CA GLY A 287 -4.13 -7.88 -4.14
C GLY A 287 -4.75 -6.51 -3.93
N ARG A 288 -5.84 -6.28 -4.64
CA ARG A 288 -6.54 -5.00 -4.71
C ARG A 288 -7.89 -5.05 -3.99
N ALA A 289 -8.20 -4.01 -3.23
CA ALA A 289 -9.45 -3.85 -2.50
C ALA A 289 -10.53 -3.17 -3.36
N ASP A 290 -10.15 -2.41 -4.39
CA ASP A 290 -11.04 -1.69 -5.33
C ASP A 290 -11.72 -2.62 -6.35
N GLN A 291 -12.14 -3.80 -5.89
CA GLN A 291 -12.81 -4.84 -6.65
C GLN A 291 -14.10 -4.28 -7.25
N THR A 292 -14.11 -4.03 -8.55
CA THR A 292 -15.28 -3.53 -9.26
C THR A 292 -15.64 -4.49 -10.37
N ALA A 293 -16.89 -4.96 -10.40
CA ALA A 293 -17.41 -5.76 -11.51
C ALA A 293 -18.44 -4.97 -12.30
N LYS A 294 -18.36 -5.02 -13.64
CA LYS A 294 -19.40 -4.50 -14.52
C LYS A 294 -20.38 -5.62 -14.86
N ILE A 295 -21.61 -5.53 -14.37
CA ILE A 295 -22.66 -6.54 -14.51
C ILE A 295 -23.85 -5.89 -15.22
N LYS A 296 -24.25 -6.42 -16.39
CA LYS A 296 -25.38 -5.88 -17.19
C LYS A 296 -25.29 -4.35 -17.42
N GLY A 297 -24.08 -3.86 -17.64
CA GLY A 297 -23.82 -2.44 -17.91
C GLY A 297 -23.62 -1.55 -16.66
N MET A 298 -23.91 -2.06 -15.46
CA MET A 298 -23.79 -1.34 -14.19
C MET A 298 -22.52 -1.77 -13.44
N PHE A 299 -21.90 -0.86 -12.71
CA PHE A 299 -20.76 -1.18 -11.84
C PHE A 299 -21.25 -1.52 -10.43
N VAL A 300 -20.77 -2.65 -9.89
CA VAL A 300 -20.91 -3.01 -8.48
C VAL A 300 -19.58 -2.78 -7.79
N ARG A 301 -19.61 -2.09 -6.65
CA ARG A 301 -18.42 -1.71 -5.87
C ARG A 301 -18.49 -2.24 -4.43
N PRO A 302 -17.34 -2.38 -3.74
CA PRO A 302 -17.28 -2.91 -2.37
C PRO A 302 -18.18 -2.15 -1.39
N GLU A 303 -18.27 -0.82 -1.52
CA GLU A 303 -19.10 0.02 -0.66
C GLU A 303 -20.59 -0.32 -0.77
N GLN A 304 -21.06 -0.74 -1.95
CA GLN A 304 -22.44 -1.16 -2.13
C GLN A 304 -22.72 -2.52 -1.47
N VAL A 305 -21.73 -3.41 -1.45
CA VAL A 305 -21.82 -4.70 -0.74
C VAL A 305 -21.83 -4.46 0.77
N ALA A 306 -20.99 -3.55 1.25
CA ALA A 306 -20.99 -3.09 2.64
C ALA A 306 -22.33 -2.48 3.04
N ASP A 307 -22.89 -1.57 2.23
CA ASP A 307 -24.21 -0.98 2.45
C ASP A 307 -25.32 -2.03 2.50
N PHE A 308 -25.22 -3.07 1.66
CA PHE A 308 -26.17 -4.18 1.67
C PHE A 308 -26.11 -4.94 3.00
N VAL A 309 -24.91 -5.30 3.48
CA VAL A 309 -24.75 -5.97 4.77
C VAL A 309 -25.29 -5.08 5.90
N ALA A 310 -24.92 -3.80 5.94
CA ALA A 310 -25.33 -2.87 7.00
C ALA A 310 -26.85 -2.66 7.09
N ARG A 311 -27.57 -2.69 5.96
CA ARG A 311 -29.04 -2.53 5.93
C ARG A 311 -29.80 -3.79 6.35
N ASN A 312 -29.16 -4.96 6.29
CA ASN A 312 -29.80 -6.24 6.57
C ASN A 312 -29.20 -6.83 7.85
N GLY A 313 -29.73 -6.46 9.02
CA GLY A 313 -29.13 -6.83 10.32
C GLY A 313 -29.04 -8.33 10.64
N ALA A 314 -29.67 -9.20 9.84
CA ALA A 314 -29.50 -10.65 9.93
C ALA A 314 -28.27 -11.16 9.14
N VAL A 315 -27.68 -10.33 8.28
CA VAL A 315 -26.53 -10.64 7.44
C VAL A 315 -25.25 -10.25 8.16
N GLU A 316 -24.37 -11.22 8.36
CA GLU A 316 -23.05 -11.02 8.96
C GLU A 316 -21.99 -10.73 7.89
N ARG A 317 -22.10 -11.38 6.73
CA ARG A 317 -21.17 -11.24 5.62
C ARG A 317 -21.84 -11.53 4.29
N ALA A 318 -21.39 -10.84 3.25
CA ALA A 318 -21.81 -11.10 1.88
C ALA A 318 -20.62 -11.16 0.94
N ARG A 319 -20.75 -11.99 -0.10
CA ARG A 319 -19.87 -11.99 -1.28
C ARG A 319 -20.74 -11.95 -2.54
N VAL A 320 -20.47 -11.01 -3.41
CA VAL A 320 -21.06 -10.98 -4.76
C VAL A 320 -20.22 -11.86 -5.66
N VAL A 321 -20.84 -12.85 -6.28
CA VAL A 321 -20.22 -13.73 -7.27
C VAL A 321 -20.86 -13.44 -8.63
N VAL A 322 -20.03 -13.08 -9.60
CA VAL A 322 -20.46 -12.78 -10.97
C VAL A 322 -20.09 -13.94 -11.87
N THR A 323 -21.08 -14.49 -12.56
CA THR A 323 -20.92 -15.59 -13.50
C THR A 323 -21.62 -15.28 -14.82
N ARG A 324 -21.60 -16.24 -15.75
CA ARG A 324 -22.42 -16.23 -16.97
C ARG A 324 -23.37 -17.41 -16.98
N GLU A 325 -24.62 -17.15 -17.34
CA GLU A 325 -25.62 -18.18 -17.67
C GLU A 325 -25.98 -18.04 -19.15
N GLY A 326 -25.36 -18.86 -19.99
CA GLY A 326 -25.36 -18.65 -21.44
C GLY A 326 -24.68 -17.34 -21.81
N GLU A 327 -25.35 -16.52 -22.62
CA GLU A 327 -24.84 -15.22 -23.08
C GLU A 327 -25.12 -14.05 -22.12
N GLN A 328 -25.71 -14.32 -20.95
CA GLN A 328 -26.12 -13.28 -20.00
C GLN A 328 -25.27 -13.32 -18.73
N ASP A 329 -24.93 -12.14 -18.21
CA ASP A 329 -24.36 -12.01 -16.87
C ASP A 329 -25.37 -12.50 -15.82
N ALA A 330 -24.89 -13.29 -14.86
CA ALA A 330 -25.64 -13.70 -13.67
C ALA A 330 -24.93 -13.20 -12.41
N MET A 331 -25.71 -12.81 -11.42
CA MET A 331 -25.21 -12.30 -10.13
C MET A 331 -25.82 -13.10 -9.00
N ARG A 332 -24.96 -13.77 -8.24
CA ARG A 332 -25.31 -14.44 -6.97
C ARG A 332 -24.73 -13.63 -5.82
N VAL A 333 -25.52 -13.43 -4.77
CA VAL A 333 -25.03 -12.84 -3.52
C VAL A 333 -25.04 -13.96 -2.49
N LEU A 334 -23.85 -14.46 -2.16
CA LEU A 334 -23.67 -15.44 -1.11
C LEU A 334 -23.70 -14.71 0.23
N VAL A 335 -24.51 -15.17 1.17
CA VAL A 335 -24.78 -14.46 2.41
C VAL A 335 -24.64 -15.41 3.60
N GLU A 336 -23.81 -15.02 4.57
CA GLU A 336 -23.83 -15.62 5.90
C GLU A 336 -24.83 -14.85 6.74
N ALA A 337 -25.87 -15.54 7.21
CA ALA A 337 -26.94 -14.92 7.99
C ALA A 337 -27.32 -15.75 9.22
N THR A 338 -27.67 -15.07 10.30
CA THR A 338 -28.20 -15.64 11.53
C THR A 338 -29.69 -15.29 11.65
N GLY A 339 -30.57 -16.12 11.04
CA GLY A 339 -32.02 -15.96 11.17
C GLY A 339 -32.79 -16.05 9.85
N ASP A 340 -33.96 -15.39 9.80
CA ASP A 340 -34.79 -15.34 8.59
C ASP A 340 -34.15 -14.44 7.52
N ALA A 341 -33.88 -15.03 6.36
CA ALA A 341 -33.27 -14.39 5.20
C ALA A 341 -34.30 -13.90 4.16
N GLY A 342 -35.57 -13.79 4.56
CA GLY A 342 -36.64 -13.25 3.71
C GLY A 342 -36.36 -11.81 3.26
N GLY A 343 -36.62 -11.52 1.98
CA GLY A 343 -36.54 -10.16 1.43
C GLY A 343 -35.14 -9.68 1.01
N LEU A 344 -34.08 -10.48 1.21
CA LEU A 344 -32.71 -10.10 0.83
C LEU A 344 -32.58 -9.80 -0.67
N GLU A 345 -33.26 -10.53 -1.56
CA GLU A 345 -33.22 -10.26 -3.00
C GLU A 345 -33.78 -8.87 -3.37
N ALA A 346 -34.82 -8.42 -2.64
CA ALA A 346 -35.36 -7.08 -2.82
C ALA A 346 -34.35 -6.01 -2.35
N SER A 347 -33.67 -6.25 -1.23
CA SER A 347 -32.61 -5.37 -0.76
C SER A 347 -31.41 -5.36 -1.70
N VAL A 348 -31.02 -6.50 -2.30
CA VAL A 348 -29.98 -6.57 -3.34
C VAL A 348 -30.35 -5.67 -4.51
N ALA A 349 -31.60 -5.78 -5.02
CA ALA A 349 -32.07 -4.94 -6.11
C ALA A 349 -32.07 -3.44 -5.75
N GLU A 350 -32.39 -3.10 -4.51
CA GLU A 350 -32.38 -1.71 -4.05
C GLU A 350 -30.97 -1.14 -3.90
N VAL A 351 -30.05 -1.88 -3.29
CA VAL A 351 -28.71 -1.38 -2.93
C VAL A 351 -27.73 -1.52 -4.10
N LEU A 352 -27.66 -2.70 -4.71
CA LEU A 352 -26.76 -2.98 -5.83
C LEU A 352 -27.31 -2.48 -7.17
N LYS A 353 -28.58 -2.03 -7.22
CA LYS A 353 -29.30 -1.58 -8.42
C LYS A 353 -29.38 -2.64 -9.53
N LEU A 354 -29.22 -3.91 -9.15
CA LEU A 354 -29.23 -5.07 -10.04
C LEU A 354 -30.03 -6.20 -9.39
N ARG A 355 -30.78 -6.95 -10.21
CA ARG A 355 -31.38 -8.21 -9.75
C ARG A 355 -30.30 -9.28 -9.66
N GLY A 356 -30.26 -10.00 -8.54
CA GLY A 356 -29.42 -11.16 -8.32
C GLY A 356 -30.12 -12.16 -7.41
N THR A 357 -29.72 -13.41 -7.47
CA THR A 357 -30.20 -14.45 -6.56
C THR A 357 -29.41 -14.39 -5.26
N VAL A 358 -30.09 -14.61 -4.13
CA VAL A 358 -29.43 -14.68 -2.82
C VAL A 358 -29.32 -16.13 -2.39
N GLU A 359 -28.13 -16.54 -2.00
CA GLU A 359 -27.87 -17.88 -1.45
C GLU A 359 -27.36 -17.74 -0.03
N VAL A 360 -28.13 -18.27 0.93
CA VAL A 360 -27.71 -18.31 2.32
C VAL A 360 -26.76 -19.49 2.51
N VAL A 361 -25.54 -19.19 2.94
CA VAL A 361 -24.49 -20.18 3.21
C VAL A 361 -24.26 -20.30 4.71
N ALA A 362 -23.59 -21.37 5.13
CA ALA A 362 -23.33 -21.60 6.55
C ALA A 362 -22.44 -20.49 7.14
N PRO A 363 -22.68 -20.03 8.39
CA PRO A 363 -21.80 -19.08 9.05
C PRO A 363 -20.33 -19.53 9.04
N GLY A 364 -19.43 -18.64 8.64
CA GLY A 364 -17.98 -18.91 8.51
C GLY A 364 -17.54 -19.67 7.27
N SER A 365 -18.44 -20.05 6.37
CA SER A 365 -18.14 -20.77 5.12
C SER A 365 -17.52 -19.91 4.02
N LEU A 366 -17.77 -18.60 3.98
CA LEU A 366 -17.17 -17.71 2.99
C LEU A 366 -15.66 -17.52 3.29
N PRO A 367 -14.79 -17.45 2.28
CA PRO A 367 -13.36 -17.23 2.51
C PRO A 367 -13.05 -15.88 3.15
N ARG A 368 -11.99 -15.83 3.94
CA ARG A 368 -11.48 -14.63 4.64
C ARG A 368 -10.25 -14.07 3.92
N ASP A 369 -10.41 -13.87 2.60
CA ASP A 369 -9.38 -13.50 1.62
C ASP A 369 -9.47 -12.03 1.16
N GLY A 370 -10.37 -11.23 1.77
CA GLY A 370 -10.60 -9.83 1.40
C GLY A 370 -11.42 -9.65 0.10
N VAL A 371 -11.88 -10.73 -0.53
CA VAL A 371 -12.70 -10.67 -1.74
C VAL A 371 -14.18 -10.55 -1.35
N VAL A 372 -14.76 -9.41 -1.71
CA VAL A 372 -16.19 -9.10 -1.55
C VAL A 372 -16.94 -9.15 -2.88
N ILE A 373 -16.24 -8.96 -4.00
CA ILE A 373 -16.77 -9.09 -5.36
C ILE A 373 -15.84 -10.03 -6.14
N GLU A 374 -16.35 -11.19 -6.51
CA GLU A 374 -15.63 -12.24 -7.21
C GLU A 374 -16.18 -12.37 -8.64
N ASP A 375 -15.40 -11.94 -9.64
CA ASP A 375 -15.77 -12.07 -11.05
C ASP A 375 -15.20 -13.36 -11.63
N GLN A 376 -16.06 -14.37 -11.80
CA GLN A 376 -15.72 -15.70 -12.30
C GLN A 376 -16.02 -15.86 -13.80
N ARG A 377 -16.37 -14.77 -14.50
CA ARG A 377 -16.67 -14.84 -15.94
C ARG A 377 -15.41 -15.16 -16.72
N ALA A 378 -15.46 -16.21 -17.53
CA ALA A 378 -14.50 -16.47 -18.59
C ALA A 378 -14.97 -15.79 -19.89
N TYR A 379 -14.03 -15.19 -20.61
CA TYR A 379 -14.20 -14.66 -21.95
C TYR A 379 -13.24 -15.40 -22.87
N ASP A 380 -13.51 -16.70 -23.04
CA ASP A 380 -12.89 -17.57 -24.02
C ASP A 380 -13.25 -17.18 -25.47
#